data_AF-A0A7W8KG77-F1
#
_entry.id   AF-A0A7W8KG77-F1
#
_cell.length_a   1.000
_cell.length_b   1.000
_cell.length_c   1.000
_cell.angle_alpha   90.00
_cell.angle_beta   90.00
_cell.angle_gamma   90.00
#
_symmetry.space_group_name_H-M   'P 1'
#
loop_
_entity.id
_entity.type
_entity.pdbx_description
1 polymer ?
#
loop_
_entity_poly.entity_id
_entity_poly.type
_entity_poly.pdbx_seq_one_letter_code
_entity_poly.pdbx_strand_id
1 'polypeptide(L)'
;MGHEPDRYGPPHFDFHFYGVDTAAVAAVDCQDATQPDPATVPAGWAPPVPPGVPDPTVMCVPHMGYHALPLTEFSGPGQFQAGAFDQVMVAGFYRGQLTFIEPMVTLAALERKSDFVLPVPRPRLGRPTRYPTTFKGTYDAGTDSYTLTFSSFEFRD
;
A
#
# COMPACT_ATOMS: atom_id res chain seq x y z
N MET A 1 12.69 14.39 -1.08
CA MET A 1 12.13 13.94 -2.38
C MET A 1 11.49 12.58 -2.16
N GLY A 2 10.53 12.20 -2.99
CA GLY A 2 9.93 10.86 -3.00
C GLY A 2 10.77 9.84 -3.78
N HIS A 3 10.13 8.77 -4.24
CA HIS A 3 10.75 7.66 -4.98
C HIS A 3 9.92 7.27 -6.22
N GLU A 4 10.48 6.41 -7.06
CA GLU A 4 9.85 5.89 -8.28
C GLU A 4 8.60 5.04 -8.01
N PRO A 5 7.65 4.93 -8.97
CA PRO A 5 7.59 5.66 -10.25
C PRO A 5 7.39 7.17 -10.09
N ASP A 6 7.64 7.96 -11.14
CA ASP A 6 7.56 9.44 -11.17
C ASP A 6 6.30 10.02 -10.50
N ARG A 7 5.19 9.28 -10.52
CA ARG A 7 3.96 9.63 -9.82
C ARG A 7 4.15 9.85 -8.32
N TYR A 8 5.05 9.13 -7.67
CA TYR A 8 5.38 9.25 -6.25
C TYR A 8 6.61 10.15 -6.00
N GLY A 9 7.08 10.90 -6.99
CA GLY A 9 8.22 11.83 -6.85
C GLY A 9 8.11 12.95 -5.79
N PRO A 10 6.91 13.50 -5.46
CA PRO A 10 6.77 14.49 -4.40
C PRO A 10 7.26 13.97 -3.04
N PRO A 11 7.79 14.81 -2.13
CA PRO A 11 8.16 14.37 -0.79
C PRO A 11 6.98 13.75 -0.05
N HIS A 12 7.16 12.56 0.50
CA HIS A 12 6.11 11.81 1.17
C HIS A 12 6.70 10.84 2.21
N PHE A 13 5.82 10.24 3.01
CA PHE A 13 6.14 9.23 4.00
C PHE A 13 5.47 7.91 3.64
N ASP A 14 6.23 6.83 3.77
CA ASP A 14 5.82 5.45 3.52
C ASP A 14 5.80 4.67 4.83
N PHE A 15 4.61 4.31 5.31
CA PHE A 15 4.48 3.58 6.57
C PHE A 15 4.29 2.10 6.30
N HIS A 16 5.38 1.33 6.28
CA HIS A 16 5.29 -0.11 6.03
C HIS A 16 4.87 -0.90 7.26
N PHE A 17 3.71 -1.58 7.21
CA PHE A 17 3.23 -2.47 8.27
C PHE A 17 3.26 -3.92 7.80
N TYR A 18 4.34 -4.62 8.14
CA TYR A 18 4.52 -6.03 7.79
C TYR A 18 3.73 -6.96 8.73
N GLY A 19 3.01 -7.91 8.13
CA GLY A 19 2.33 -9.02 8.81
C GLY A 19 3.18 -10.31 8.84
N VAL A 20 4.47 -10.19 8.53
CA VAL A 20 5.49 -11.24 8.50
C VAL A 20 6.69 -10.82 9.34
N ASP A 21 7.56 -11.76 9.74
CA ASP A 21 8.74 -11.43 10.52
C ASP A 21 9.83 -10.73 9.68
N THR A 22 10.79 -10.10 10.36
CA THR A 22 11.86 -9.33 9.72
C THR A 22 12.81 -10.18 8.88
N ALA A 23 12.94 -11.48 9.17
CA ALA A 23 13.76 -12.38 8.35
C ALA A 23 13.06 -12.67 7.01
N ALA A 24 11.75 -12.83 7.01
CA ALA A 24 10.94 -12.96 5.80
C ALA A 24 11.01 -11.69 4.95
N VAL A 25 10.95 -10.50 5.56
CA VAL A 25 11.17 -9.20 4.89
C VAL A 25 12.57 -9.16 4.25
N ALA A 26 13.61 -9.50 5.01
CA ALA A 26 14.98 -9.51 4.51
C ALA A 26 15.20 -10.49 3.35
N ALA A 27 14.42 -11.57 3.29
CA ALA A 27 14.51 -12.61 2.27
C ALA A 27 13.75 -12.30 0.96
N VAL A 28 13.06 -11.16 0.86
CA VAL A 28 12.42 -10.74 -0.40
C VAL A 28 13.49 -10.22 -1.37
N ASP A 29 14.00 -11.14 -2.19
CA ASP A 29 15.07 -10.92 -3.19
C ASP A 29 14.56 -10.72 -4.62
N CYS A 30 13.23 -10.74 -4.79
CA CYS A 30 12.54 -10.58 -6.08
C CYS A 30 12.91 -11.62 -7.15
N GLN A 31 13.43 -12.79 -6.77
CA GLN A 31 13.66 -13.89 -7.72
C GLN A 31 12.40 -14.75 -7.93
N ASP A 32 11.47 -14.72 -6.97
CA ASP A 32 10.22 -15.47 -7.03
C ASP A 32 9.14 -14.71 -7.80
N ALA A 33 8.85 -15.16 -9.03
CA ALA A 33 7.85 -14.55 -9.90
C ALA A 33 6.38 -14.90 -9.55
N THR A 34 6.15 -15.61 -8.45
CA THR A 34 4.79 -16.05 -8.05
C THR A 34 3.93 -14.85 -7.66
N GLN A 35 2.95 -14.55 -8.51
CA GLN A 35 1.96 -13.51 -8.29
C GLN A 35 0.85 -13.98 -7.33
N PRO A 36 0.16 -13.07 -6.62
CA PRO A 36 -1.04 -13.44 -5.87
C PRO A 36 -2.12 -13.97 -6.82
N ASP A 37 -2.88 -14.96 -6.34
CA ASP A 37 -4.10 -15.36 -7.03
C ASP A 37 -4.99 -14.10 -7.18
N PRO A 38 -5.51 -13.79 -8.39
CA PRO A 38 -6.40 -12.65 -8.58
C PRO A 38 -7.59 -12.61 -7.61
N ALA A 39 -8.05 -13.76 -7.11
CA ALA A 39 -9.11 -13.85 -6.10
C ALA A 39 -8.68 -13.41 -4.69
N THR A 40 -7.37 -13.30 -4.44
CA THR A 40 -6.78 -12.79 -3.18
C THR A 40 -6.47 -11.30 -3.24
N VAL A 41 -6.31 -10.75 -4.45
CA VAL A 41 -6.21 -9.30 -4.66
C VAL A 41 -7.54 -8.66 -4.27
N PRO A 42 -7.55 -7.59 -3.44
CA PRO A 42 -8.80 -6.99 -3.00
C PRO A 42 -9.63 -6.44 -4.16
N ALA A 43 -10.96 -6.58 -4.05
CA ALA A 43 -11.87 -5.97 -5.02
C ALA A 43 -11.65 -4.45 -5.11
N GLY A 44 -11.58 -3.91 -6.32
CA GLY A 44 -11.31 -2.49 -6.56
C GLY A 44 -9.83 -2.13 -6.55
N TRP A 45 -8.92 -3.11 -6.62
CA TRP A 45 -7.47 -2.91 -6.69
C TRP A 45 -6.90 -3.47 -8.00
N ALA A 46 -5.88 -2.80 -8.54
CA ALA A 46 -5.13 -3.29 -9.69
C ALA A 46 -4.26 -4.48 -9.27
N PRO A 47 -4.10 -5.50 -10.14
CA PRO A 47 -3.13 -6.56 -9.87
C PRO A 47 -1.72 -5.96 -9.79
N PRO A 48 -0.85 -6.50 -8.90
CA PRO A 48 0.50 -5.97 -8.76
C PRO A 48 1.35 -6.03 -10.03
N VAL A 49 1.07 -7.00 -10.90
CA VAL A 49 1.74 -7.16 -12.18
C VAL A 49 0.70 -6.96 -13.28
N PRO A 50 0.79 -5.86 -14.06
CA PRO A 50 -0.12 -5.62 -15.17
C PRO A 50 -0.08 -6.73 -16.23
N PRO A 51 -1.20 -7.01 -16.92
CA PRO A 51 -1.21 -7.93 -18.05
C PRO A 51 -0.20 -7.52 -19.13
N GLY A 52 0.55 -8.50 -19.66
CA GLY A 52 1.50 -8.27 -20.75
C GLY A 52 2.92 -7.93 -20.32
N VAL A 53 3.20 -7.80 -19.02
CA VAL A 53 4.58 -7.73 -18.49
C VAL A 53 5.25 -9.11 -18.67
N PRO A 54 6.31 -9.25 -19.51
CA PRO A 54 6.89 -10.56 -19.82
C PRO A 54 7.62 -11.19 -18.64
N ASP A 55 8.30 -10.36 -17.85
CA ASP A 55 9.00 -10.77 -16.64
C ASP A 55 8.37 -10.07 -15.43
N PRO A 56 7.56 -10.77 -14.63
CA PRO A 56 6.94 -10.19 -13.44
C PRO A 56 7.95 -9.57 -12.47
N THR A 57 9.15 -10.14 -12.34
CA THR A 57 10.13 -9.76 -11.29
C THR A 57 10.56 -8.29 -11.38
N VAL A 58 10.44 -7.66 -12.56
CA VAL A 58 10.72 -6.23 -12.74
C VAL A 58 9.75 -5.31 -11.98
N MET A 59 8.59 -5.83 -11.57
CA MET A 59 7.58 -5.12 -10.77
C MET A 59 7.73 -5.38 -9.26
N CYS A 60 8.73 -6.19 -8.86
CA CYS A 60 9.00 -6.49 -7.46
C CYS A 60 10.05 -5.50 -6.90
N VAL A 61 9.83 -5.03 -5.68
CA VAL A 61 10.79 -4.19 -4.95
C VAL A 61 11.44 -5.01 -3.83
N PRO A 62 12.79 -5.09 -3.76
CA PRO A 62 13.46 -5.82 -2.69
C PRO A 62 13.00 -5.41 -1.30
N HIS A 63 12.92 -6.38 -0.39
CA HIS A 63 12.39 -6.23 0.96
C HIS A 63 10.88 -5.93 1.09
N MET A 64 10.17 -5.66 -0.01
CA MET A 64 8.74 -5.33 0.00
C MET A 64 7.94 -6.40 -0.75
N GLY A 65 8.23 -6.54 -2.05
CA GLY A 65 7.53 -7.42 -2.98
C GLY A 65 6.77 -6.65 -4.05
N TYR A 66 5.65 -7.23 -4.49
CA TYR A 66 4.78 -6.71 -5.53
C TYR A 66 3.70 -5.80 -4.94
N HIS A 67 3.51 -4.62 -5.54
CA HIS A 67 2.61 -3.59 -5.02
C HIS A 67 1.30 -3.56 -5.79
N ALA A 68 0.18 -3.88 -5.14
CA ALA A 68 -1.16 -3.58 -5.67
C ALA A 68 -1.61 -2.20 -5.19
N LEU A 69 -2.28 -1.47 -6.08
CA LEU A 69 -2.81 -0.13 -5.83
C LEU A 69 -4.34 -0.12 -6.02
N PRO A 70 -5.09 0.73 -5.30
CA PRO A 70 -6.53 0.84 -5.50
C PRO A 70 -6.79 1.42 -6.90
N LEU A 71 -7.81 0.89 -7.61
CA LEU A 71 -8.14 1.31 -8.97
C LEU A 71 -8.52 2.80 -9.06
N THR A 72 -8.89 3.41 -7.95
CA THR A 72 -9.13 4.86 -7.84
C THR A 72 -7.90 5.68 -8.17
N GLU A 73 -6.70 5.12 -7.95
CA GLU A 73 -5.45 5.73 -8.41
C GLU A 73 -5.43 5.90 -9.92
N PHE A 74 -6.20 5.12 -10.69
CA PHE A 74 -6.17 5.16 -12.14
C PHE A 74 -7.41 5.81 -12.77
N SER A 75 -8.33 6.37 -11.98
CA SER A 75 -9.66 6.78 -12.47
C SER A 75 -9.95 8.28 -12.58
N GLY A 76 -9.07 9.17 -12.08
CA GLY A 76 -9.32 10.63 -12.07
C GLY A 76 -8.56 11.41 -13.16
N PRO A 77 -8.97 12.62 -13.59
CA PRO A 77 -8.22 13.40 -14.58
C PRO A 77 -6.80 13.73 -14.13
N GLY A 78 -5.79 13.50 -14.99
CA GLY A 78 -4.40 13.79 -14.66
C GLY A 78 -3.75 12.75 -13.74
N GLN A 79 -4.38 11.61 -13.49
CA GLN A 79 -3.90 10.55 -12.59
C GLN A 79 -2.56 9.93 -13.00
N PHE A 80 -2.15 10.08 -14.25
CA PHE A 80 -0.84 9.62 -14.75
C PHE A 80 0.20 10.74 -14.80
N GLN A 81 -0.14 11.95 -14.33
CA GLN A 81 0.85 13.01 -14.21
C GLN A 81 1.85 12.66 -13.11
N ALA A 82 3.12 12.98 -13.36
CA ALA A 82 4.16 12.88 -12.34
C ALA A 82 3.75 13.70 -11.11
N GLY A 83 3.89 13.10 -9.93
CA GLY A 83 3.51 13.72 -8.66
C GLY A 83 2.01 13.85 -8.36
N ALA A 84 1.12 13.26 -9.14
CA ALA A 84 -0.32 13.35 -8.90
C ALA A 84 -0.82 12.32 -7.86
N PHE A 85 -0.45 12.52 -6.58
CA PHE A 85 -1.09 11.87 -5.43
C PHE A 85 -0.93 12.71 -4.15
N ASP A 86 -1.85 12.51 -3.19
CA ASP A 86 -1.74 13.06 -1.84
C ASP A 86 -1.57 11.95 -0.81
N GLN A 87 -2.40 10.91 -0.95
CA GLN A 87 -2.51 9.80 -0.01
C GLN A 87 -2.94 8.56 -0.79
N VAL A 88 -2.33 7.42 -0.50
CA VAL A 88 -2.71 6.14 -1.11
C VAL A 88 -2.45 5.02 -0.10
N MET A 89 -3.30 3.99 -0.11
CA MET A 89 -3.01 2.73 0.59
C MET A 89 -2.47 1.75 -0.44
N VAL A 90 -1.40 1.05 -0.12
CA VAL A 90 -0.77 0.02 -0.95
C VAL A 90 -0.89 -1.34 -0.26
N ALA A 91 -1.06 -2.39 -1.04
CA ALA A 91 -1.09 -3.77 -0.58
C ALA A 91 0.10 -4.52 -1.19
N GLY A 92 0.98 -5.01 -0.32
CA GLY A 92 2.20 -5.70 -0.71
C GLY A 92 2.07 -7.20 -0.69
N PHE A 93 2.59 -7.86 -1.74
CA PHE A 93 2.54 -9.30 -1.89
C PHE A 93 3.91 -9.89 -2.20
N TYR A 94 4.19 -11.07 -1.64
CA TYR A 94 5.34 -11.89 -2.05
C TYR A 94 4.99 -13.37 -1.98
N ARG A 95 5.48 -14.16 -2.94
CA ARG A 95 5.12 -15.59 -3.10
C ARG A 95 3.60 -15.84 -3.10
N GLY A 96 2.87 -14.93 -3.73
CA GLY A 96 1.42 -14.95 -3.81
C GLY A 96 0.66 -14.68 -2.51
N GLN A 97 1.33 -14.28 -1.42
CA GLN A 97 0.70 -13.97 -0.14
C GLN A 97 0.82 -12.49 0.19
N LEU A 98 -0.18 -11.92 0.89
CA LEU A 98 -0.08 -10.56 1.43
C LEU A 98 1.00 -10.53 2.52
N THR A 99 1.96 -9.62 2.39
CA THR A 99 3.07 -9.45 3.33
C THR A 99 2.96 -8.16 4.14
N PHE A 100 2.48 -7.07 3.53
CA PHE A 100 2.34 -5.77 4.19
C PHE A 100 1.19 -4.93 3.63
N ILE A 101 0.86 -3.88 4.38
CA ILE A 101 0.07 -2.74 3.91
C ILE A 101 0.84 -1.45 4.20
N GLU A 102 0.63 -0.45 3.36
CA GLU A 102 1.41 0.78 3.38
C GLU A 102 0.52 1.97 3.02
N PRO A 103 0.13 2.80 3.99
CA PRO A 103 -0.30 4.15 3.69
C PRO A 103 0.91 5.00 3.31
N MET A 104 0.87 5.59 2.12
CA MET A 104 1.77 6.65 1.70
C MET A 104 1.05 7.98 1.81
N VAL A 105 1.71 9.01 2.34
CA VAL A 105 1.13 10.36 2.48
C VAL A 105 2.16 11.44 2.14
N THR A 106 1.81 12.36 1.25
CA THR A 106 2.69 13.49 0.89
C THR A 106 2.87 14.46 2.04
N LEU A 107 4.05 15.09 2.10
CA LEU A 107 4.32 16.18 3.03
C LEU A 107 3.30 17.31 2.86
N ALA A 108 2.99 17.67 1.60
CA ALA A 108 1.99 18.69 1.29
C ALA A 108 0.60 18.34 1.84
N ALA A 109 0.22 17.06 1.85
CA ALA A 109 -1.03 16.63 2.45
C ALA A 109 -1.05 16.76 3.99
N LEU A 110 0.07 16.46 4.65
CA LEU A 110 0.22 16.65 6.11
C LEU A 110 0.26 18.14 6.49
N GLU A 111 0.88 19.00 5.68
CA GLU A 111 0.96 20.44 5.93
C GLU A 111 -0.40 21.14 5.86
N ARG A 112 -1.42 20.51 5.26
CA ARG A 112 -2.81 21.00 5.32
C ARG A 112 -3.44 20.86 6.70
N LYS A 113 -2.83 20.11 7.63
CA LYS A 113 -3.24 20.01 9.04
C LYS A 113 -4.72 19.60 9.20
N SER A 114 -5.16 18.70 8.33
CA SER A 114 -6.52 18.14 8.32
C SER A 114 -6.50 16.63 8.53
N ASP A 115 -7.55 16.11 9.15
CA ASP A 115 -7.81 14.67 9.22
C ASP A 115 -7.93 14.04 7.82
N PHE A 116 -7.58 12.76 7.73
CA PHE A 116 -7.77 11.97 6.52
C PHE A 116 -8.05 10.50 6.82
N VAL A 117 -8.67 9.80 5.88
CA VAL A 117 -9.05 8.40 5.99
C VAL A 117 -8.72 7.66 4.70
N LEU A 118 -8.08 6.49 4.83
CA LEU A 118 -7.81 5.58 3.74
C LEU A 118 -8.50 4.23 3.98
N PRO A 119 -9.17 3.66 2.96
CA PRO A 119 -9.69 2.30 3.05
C PRO A 119 -8.52 1.31 3.10
N VAL A 120 -8.61 0.30 3.97
CA VAL A 120 -7.61 -0.77 4.04
C VAL A 120 -7.99 -1.89 3.06
N PRO A 121 -7.04 -2.45 2.29
CA PRO A 121 -7.30 -3.60 1.43
C PRO A 121 -7.94 -4.76 2.21
N ARG A 122 -8.87 -5.48 1.58
CA ARG A 122 -9.62 -6.59 2.18
C ARG A 122 -9.23 -7.95 1.55
N PRO A 123 -7.96 -8.40 1.62
CA PRO A 123 -7.54 -9.66 1.00
C PRO A 123 -8.01 -10.88 1.81
N ARG A 124 -7.86 -12.07 1.21
CA ARG A 124 -7.90 -13.35 1.95
C ARG A 124 -6.53 -13.60 2.56
N LEU A 125 -6.48 -13.96 3.83
CA LEU A 125 -5.21 -14.06 4.58
C LEU A 125 -4.71 -15.50 4.73
N GLY A 126 -5.56 -16.49 4.43
CA GLY A 126 -5.25 -17.91 4.60
C GLY A 126 -5.11 -18.32 6.06
N ARG A 127 -5.52 -17.45 6.99
CA ARG A 127 -5.47 -17.66 8.43
C ARG A 127 -6.45 -16.73 9.16
N PRO A 128 -7.18 -17.25 10.16
CA PRO A 128 -7.95 -16.47 11.13
C PRO A 128 -7.20 -15.25 11.68
N THR A 129 -7.61 -14.05 11.29
CA THR A 129 -6.95 -12.79 11.68
C THR A 129 -7.98 -11.71 11.96
N ARG A 130 -7.83 -10.97 13.06
CA ARG A 130 -8.50 -9.67 13.22
C ARG A 130 -7.73 -8.63 12.41
N TYR A 131 -8.34 -8.15 11.35
CA TYR A 131 -7.71 -7.30 10.35
C TYR A 131 -8.39 -5.93 10.29
N PRO A 132 -7.65 -4.81 10.22
CA PRO A 132 -8.24 -3.48 10.20
C PRO A 132 -8.98 -3.22 8.89
N THR A 133 -10.01 -2.37 8.93
CA THR A 133 -10.73 -1.95 7.73
C THR A 133 -10.51 -0.47 7.38
N THR A 134 -9.99 0.29 8.34
CA THR A 134 -9.78 1.75 8.21
C THR A 134 -8.40 2.14 8.70
N PHE A 135 -7.71 2.98 7.94
CA PHE A 135 -6.56 3.76 8.39
C PHE A 135 -6.96 5.23 8.47
N LYS A 136 -6.68 5.88 9.60
CA LYS A 136 -7.00 7.30 9.82
C LYS A 136 -5.76 8.05 10.28
N GLY A 137 -5.49 9.20 9.66
CA GLY A 137 -4.64 10.23 10.25
C GLY A 137 -5.51 11.30 10.89
N THR A 138 -5.30 11.57 12.17
CA THR A 138 -6.00 12.64 12.91
C THR A 138 -4.99 13.70 13.31
N TYR A 139 -5.24 14.95 12.94
CA TYR A 139 -4.37 16.07 13.31
C TYR A 139 -4.79 16.66 14.65
N ASP A 140 -3.83 16.83 15.56
CA ASP A 140 -4.01 17.51 16.83
C ASP A 140 -3.29 18.86 16.81
N ALA A 141 -4.08 19.94 16.80
CA ALA A 141 -3.57 21.30 16.81
C ALA A 141 -2.89 21.70 18.13
N GLY A 142 -3.21 21.05 19.24
CA GLY A 142 -2.61 21.32 20.55
C GLY A 142 -1.17 20.81 20.65
N THR A 143 -0.84 19.73 19.93
CA THR A 143 0.49 19.11 19.91
C THR A 143 1.23 19.30 18.57
N ASP A 144 0.60 19.94 17.58
CA ASP A 144 1.06 20.07 16.19
C ASP A 144 1.55 18.74 15.61
N SER A 145 0.72 17.69 15.78
CA SER A 145 1.10 16.33 15.44
C SER A 145 -0.04 15.55 14.81
N TYR A 146 0.32 14.50 14.06
CA TYR A 146 -0.64 13.53 13.54
C TYR A 146 -0.59 12.24 14.35
N THR A 147 -1.75 11.71 14.69
CA THR A 147 -1.91 10.33 15.15
C THR A 147 -2.40 9.46 13.99
N LEU A 148 -1.60 8.46 13.61
CA LEU A 148 -1.90 7.51 12.54
C LEU A 148 -2.41 6.21 13.15
N THR A 149 -3.64 5.79 12.79
CA THR A 149 -4.33 4.68 13.49
C THR A 149 -5.02 3.74 12.51
N PHE A 150 -4.75 2.44 12.66
CA PHE A 150 -5.62 1.39 12.14
C PHE A 150 -6.77 1.12 13.11
N SER A 151 -7.99 1.01 12.59
CA SER A 151 -9.19 0.80 13.40
C SER A 151 -10.22 -0.09 12.69
N SER A 152 -11.37 -0.30 13.35
CA SER A 152 -12.49 -1.09 12.85
C SER A 152 -12.08 -2.52 12.44
N PHE A 153 -11.42 -3.21 13.38
CA PHE A 153 -10.91 -4.56 13.15
C PHE A 153 -12.05 -5.57 13.02
N GLU A 154 -12.05 -6.32 11.91
CA GLU A 154 -12.99 -7.39 11.61
C GLU A 154 -12.26 -8.72 11.50
N PHE A 155 -12.94 -9.83 11.77
CA PHE A 155 -12.37 -11.15 11.58
C PHE A 155 -12.30 -11.49 10.08
N ARG A 156 -11.19 -12.11 9.65
CA ARG A 156 -10.92 -12.55 8.28
C ARG A 156 -10.25 -13.91 8.26
N ASP A 157 -10.58 -14.68 7.23
CA ASP A 157 -9.97 -15.96 6.89
C ASP A 157 -8.96 -15.83 5.75
#